data_AF-A0A1G1RQS6-F1
#
_entry.id   AF-A0A1G1RQS6-F1
#
_cell.length_a   1.000
_cell.length_b   1.000
_cell.length_c   1.000
_cell.angle_alpha   90.00
_cell.angle_beta   90.00
_cell.angle_gamma   90.00
#
_symmetry.space_group_name_H-M   'P 1'
#
loop_
_entity.id
_entity.type
_entity.pdbx_description
1 polymer ?
#
loop_
_entity_poly.entity_id
_entity_poly.type
_entity_poly.pdbx_seq_one_letter_code
_entity_poly.pdbx_strand_id
1 'polypeptide(L)' 'MDPEQGDYFVIKAKENGVQVIGMTRGNDTRFHHTEKLDKGEVMIAQFTENTSAVKVRGKAQIMTKHGTVHTDQD' A
#
# COMPACT_ATOMS: atom_id res chain seq x y z
N MET A 1 7.11 27.11 0.64
CA MET A 1 7.36 25.78 1.20
C MET A 1 6.60 24.82 0.33
N ASP A 2 7.30 23.94 -0.39
CA ASP A 2 6.60 22.88 -1.10
C ASP A 2 5.82 22.06 -0.07
N PRO A 3 4.56 21.69 -0.33
CA PRO A 3 3.88 20.73 0.52
C PRO A 3 4.76 19.47 0.54
N GLU A 4 5.12 18.96 1.72
CA GLU A 4 5.83 17.69 1.84
C GLU A 4 5.01 16.63 1.09
N GLN A 5 5.44 16.30 -0.12
CA GLN A 5 4.89 15.18 -0.86
C GLN A 5 5.34 13.94 -0.11
N GLY A 6 4.43 13.33 0.63
CA GLY A 6 4.70 12.09 1.34
C GLY A 6 5.21 11.04 0.35
N ASP A 7 6.06 10.12 0.84
CA ASP A 7 6.52 9.00 0.01
C ASP A 7 5.32 8.24 -0.58
N TYR A 8 5.48 7.72 -1.80
CA TYR A 8 4.48 6.88 -2.44
C TYR A 8 4.97 5.44 -2.59
N PHE A 9 4.03 4.54 -2.84
CA PHE A 9 4.28 3.15 -3.14
C PHE A 9 3.38 2.71 -4.30
N VAL A 10 3.83 1.69 -5.02
CA VAL A 10 3.10 1.06 -6.13
C VAL A 10 2.84 -0.39 -5.77
N ILE A 11 1.62 -0.87 -6.00
CA ILE A 11 1.24 -2.27 -5.81
C ILE A 11 0.64 -2.79 -7.10
N LYS A 12 1.12 -3.94 -7.56
CA LYS A 12 0.51 -4.71 -8.64
C LYS A 12 0.03 -6.04 -8.11
N ALA A 13 -1.27 -6.31 -8.24
CA ALA A 13 -1.86 -7.58 -7.82
C ALA A 13 -1.43 -8.73 -8.76
N LYS A 14 -0.92 -9.82 -8.19
CA LYS A 14 -0.56 -11.05 -8.92
C LYS A 14 -1.66 -12.12 -8.87
N GLU A 15 -2.67 -11.92 -8.03
CA GLU A 15 -3.88 -12.75 -7.93
C GLU A 15 -5.13 -11.88 -7.70
N ASN A 16 -6.32 -12.48 -7.83
CA ASN A 16 -7.57 -11.77 -7.57
C ASN A 16 -7.80 -11.57 -6.07
N GLY A 17 -8.36 -10.42 -5.71
CA GLY A 17 -8.71 -10.10 -4.32
C GLY A 17 -7.54 -9.77 -3.39
N VAL A 18 -6.43 -9.28 -3.95
CA VAL A 18 -5.37 -8.63 -3.14
C VAL A 18 -5.98 -7.46 -2.37
N GLN A 19 -5.66 -7.34 -1.09
CA GLN A 19 -6.15 -6.25 -0.24
C GLN A 19 -5.02 -5.30 0.10
N VAL A 20 -5.25 -4.01 -0.10
CA VAL A 20 -4.37 -2.93 0.36
C VAL A 20 -5.08 -2.15 1.46
N ILE A 21 -4.55 -2.23 2.67
CA ILE A 21 -5.21 -1.77 3.89
C ILE A 21 -4.44 -0.58 4.46
N GLY A 22 -5.07 0.60 4.47
CA GLY A 22 -4.53 1.80 5.10
C GLY A 22 -4.71 1.77 6.62
N MET A 23 -3.64 2.14 7.35
CA MET A 23 -3.64 2.26 8.80
C MET A 23 -3.53 3.72 9.22
N THR A 24 -4.28 4.09 10.26
CA THR A 24 -4.39 5.47 10.73
C THR A 24 -3.07 6.01 11.27
N ARG A 25 -2.78 7.27 10.96
CA ARG A 25 -1.76 8.05 11.67
C ARG A 25 -2.33 8.55 13.01
N GLY A 26 -1.53 8.51 14.07
CA GLY A 26 -1.89 9.06 15.39
C GLY A 26 -1.61 8.09 16.53
N ASN A 27 -2.24 8.34 17.69
CA ASN A 27 -2.08 7.54 18.91
C ASN A 27 -2.55 6.09 18.72
N ASP A 28 -3.63 5.89 17.94
CA ASP A 28 -4.18 4.58 17.67
C ASP A 28 -3.84 4.13 16.24
N THR A 29 -3.42 2.87 16.12
CA THR A 29 -3.19 2.23 14.82
C THR A 29 -4.37 1.30 14.51
N ARG A 30 -5.27 1.73 13.61
CA ARG A 30 -6.43 0.94 13.16
C ARG A 30 -6.56 0.94 11.64
N PHE A 31 -7.19 -0.09 11.09
CA PHE A 31 -7.56 -0.13 9.67
C PHE A 31 -8.67 0.88 9.40
N HIS A 32 -8.52 1.72 8.38
CA HIS A 32 -9.53 2.74 8.05
C HIS A 32 -10.07 2.65 6.61
N HIS A 33 -9.26 2.16 5.67
CA HIS A 33 -9.67 1.87 4.30
C HIS A 33 -9.08 0.55 3.82
N THR A 34 -9.83 -0.18 3.01
CA THR A 34 -9.34 -1.38 2.32
C THR A 34 -9.68 -1.26 0.85
N GLU A 35 -8.65 -1.19 0.01
CA GLU A 35 -8.80 -1.29 -1.43
C GLU A 35 -8.62 -2.75 -1.85
N LYS A 36 -9.50 -3.25 -2.73
CA LYS A 36 -9.40 -4.62 -3.26
C LYS A 36 -8.96 -4.54 -4.71
N LEU A 37 -7.88 -5.25 -5.04
CA LEU A 37 -7.32 -5.33 -6.38
C LEU A 37 -7.49 -6.74 -6.95
N ASP A 38 -7.98 -6.82 -8.18
CA ASP A 38 -7.98 -8.05 -8.98
C ASP A 38 -6.68 -8.21 -9.78
N LYS A 39 -6.43 -9.43 -10.27
CA LYS A 39 -5.14 -9.79 -10.89
C LYS A 39 -4.82 -8.85 -12.06
N GLY A 40 -3.65 -8.24 -11.99
CA GLY A 40 -3.16 -7.31 -13.01
C GLY A 40 -3.49 -5.85 -12.72
N GLU A 41 -4.40 -5.56 -11.79
CA GLU A 41 -4.66 -4.18 -11.35
C GLU A 41 -3.45 -3.60 -10.61
N VAL A 42 -3.30 -2.28 -10.75
CA VAL A 42 -2.20 -1.51 -10.20
C VAL A 42 -2.78 -0.36 -9.39
N MET A 43 -2.26 -0.18 -8.18
CA MET A 43 -2.53 0.99 -7.36
C MET A 43 -1.24 1.76 -7.10
N ILE A 44 -1.31 3.09 -7.26
CA ILE A 44 -0.25 4.02 -6.88
C ILE A 44 -0.85 4.92 -5.81
N ALA A 45 -0.26 4.90 -4.61
CA ALA A 45 -0.81 5.64 -3.47
C ALA A 45 0.30 6.28 -2.63
N GLN A 46 -0.04 7.41 -2.01
CA GLN A 46 0.84 8.19 -1.17
C GLN A 46 0.61 7.87 0.32
N PHE A 47 1.65 7.98 1.14
CA PHE A 47 1.45 8.22 2.56
C PHE A 47 0.90 9.65 2.77
N THR A 48 -0.09 9.77 3.64
CA THR A 48 -0.85 11.02 3.83
C THR A 48 -0.92 11.40 5.30
N GLU A 49 -1.59 12.50 5.60
CA GLU A 49 -1.96 12.86 6.96
C GLU A 49 -2.73 11.73 7.65
N ASN A 50 -3.64 11.05 6.95
CA ASN A 50 -4.49 10.00 7.52
C ASN A 50 -3.86 8.61 7.47
N THR A 51 -2.95 8.34 6.52
CA THR A 51 -2.34 7.01 6.31
C THR A 51 -0.85 7.06 6.63
N SER A 52 -0.45 6.43 7.73
CA SER A 52 0.96 6.32 8.17
C SER A 52 1.59 4.97 7.85
N ALA A 53 0.78 3.93 7.70
CA ALA A 53 1.23 2.59 7.38
C ALA A 53 0.23 1.89 6.45
N VAL A 54 0.74 0.92 5.69
CA VAL A 54 -0.07 0.15 4.74
C VAL A 54 0.26 -1.32 4.87
N LYS A 55 -0.78 -2.14 4.96
CA LYS A 55 -0.69 -3.60 4.98
C LYS A 55 -1.23 -4.17 3.68
N VAL A 56 -0.45 -5.03 3.04
CA VAL A 56 -0.85 -5.74 1.82
C VAL A 56 -1.11 -7.21 2.16
N ARG A 57 -2.23 -7.77 1.71
CA ARG A 57 -2.56 -9.20 1.83
C ARG A 57 -2.86 -9.79 0.44
N GLY A 58 -2.41 -11.02 0.21
CA GLY A 58 -2.47 -11.69 -1.08
C GLY A 58 -1.18 -11.51 -1.88
N LYS A 59 -1.07 -12.24 -3.00
CA LYS A 59 0.12 -12.24 -3.87
C LYS A 59 0.22 -10.94 -4.67
N ALA A 60 1.28 -10.19 -4.46
CA ALA A 60 1.50 -8.89 -5.07
C ALA A 60 2.98 -8.59 -5.26
N GLN A 61 3.27 -7.67 -6.18
CA GLN A 61 4.54 -6.97 -6.27
C GLN A 61 4.36 -5.55 -5.72
N ILE A 62 5.23 -5.14 -4.82
CA ILE A 62 5.20 -3.83 -4.15
C ILE A 62 6.49 -3.11 -4.51
N MET A 63 6.41 -1.85 -4.93
CA MET A 63 7.56 -1.02 -5.27
C MET A 63 7.53 0.25 -4.42
N THR A 64 8.67 0.57 -3.83
CA THR A 64 8.89 1.79 -3.04
C THR A 64 10.23 2.42 -3.44
N LYS A 65 10.58 3.56 -2.83
CA LYS A 65 11.93 4.13 -2.99
C LYS A 65 13.08 3.20 -2.57
N HIS A 66 12.78 2.15 -1.79
CA HIS A 66 13.76 1.17 -1.30
C HIS A 66 13.88 -0.07 -2.19
N GLY A 67 13.18 -0.11 -3.33
CA GLY A 67 13.18 -1.23 -4.25
C GLY A 67 11.86 -2.00 -4.25
N THR A 68 11.94 -3.25 -4.71
CA THR A 68 10.79 -4.11 -4.96
C THR A 68 10.72 -5.24 -3.94
N VAL A 69 9.52 -5.49 -3.41
CA VAL A 69 9.20 -6.60 -2.53
C VAL A 69 8.08 -7.42 -3.14
N HIS A 70 8.17 -8.74 -3.00
CA HIS A 70 7.15 -9.68 -3.43
C HIS A 70 6.54 -10.34 -2.20
N THR A 71 5.22 -10.40 -2.11
CA THR A 71 4.54 -11.05 -0.97
C THR A 71 4.46 -12.57 -1.13
N ASP A 72 4.92 -13.09 -2.27
CA ASP A 72 4.83 -14.50 -2.69
C ASP A 72 6.20 -15.18 -2.82
N GLN A 73 7.27 -14.59 -2.28
CA GLN A 73 8.63 -15.11 -2.31
C GLN A 73 9.24 -15.04 -0.90
N ASP A 74 9.91 -16.13 -0.48
CA ASP A 74 10.67 -16.22 0.77
C ASP A 74 12.15 -15.83 0.57
#